data_AF-A0A7V9UUY8-F1
#
_entry.id   AF-A0A7V9UUY8-F1
#
_cell.length_a   1.000
_cell.length_b   1.000
_cell.length_c   1.000
_cell.angle_alpha   90.00
_cell.angle_beta   90.00
_cell.angle_gamma   90.00
#
_symmetry.space_group_name_H-M   'P 1'
#
loop_
_entity.id
_entity.type
_entity.pdbx_description
1 polymer ?
#
loop_
_entity_poly.entity_id
_entity_poly.type
_entity_poly.pdbx_seq_one_letter_code
_entity_poly.pdbx_strand_id
1 'polypeptide(L)'
;MSAVLEMVRPIEDYLVMPDEEIHERIEVVRQELGSRVVILGHHYQRDDVIRHADLTGDSYQLSVMASQRKDAEYIVFCGVHFMAESADILGQPHQKVILPDLGAGCSMADMATIEQVEDAWEQLREIGVLQEKVAPITYMNSSAAIKAFCGRNGGVVCTSSNAVPLFDVYLKEYDKMFFFPDQHLGRNTGAKFGIPLDKMVLWNPFEELGGNTEKELREAKLFLWRGHCSVHGRFKPWHVDKIRKDIPGVQVLVHPECMREVVEISDLNGSTSYIINTVTNAPSGSKWAIGTELNLVLRLQKQFP
;
A
#
# COMPACT_ATOMS: atom_id res chain seq x y z
N MET A 1 2.47 -37.18 21.72
CA MET A 1 3.13 -36.68 20.50
C MET A 1 2.31 -37.21 19.35
N SER A 2 1.40 -36.38 18.83
CA SER A 2 0.48 -36.77 17.76
C SER A 2 1.26 -36.99 16.47
N ALA A 3 0.82 -37.94 15.65
CA ALA A 3 1.45 -38.40 14.41
C ALA A 3 1.46 -37.37 13.26
N VAL A 4 1.36 -36.07 13.58
CA VAL A 4 1.27 -34.93 12.66
C VAL A 4 2.64 -34.25 12.47
N LEU A 5 3.74 -34.93 12.83
CA LEU A 5 5.05 -34.62 12.25
C LEU A 5 5.17 -35.38 10.93
N GLU A 6 4.24 -35.12 10.01
CA GLU A 6 4.56 -35.37 8.61
C GLU A 6 5.78 -34.50 8.28
N MET A 7 6.78 -35.13 7.65
CA MET A 7 7.92 -34.47 7.04
C MET A 7 7.46 -33.17 6.37
N VAL A 8 8.22 -32.08 6.58
CA VAL A 8 8.07 -30.84 5.80
C VAL A 8 7.97 -31.25 4.33
N ARG A 9 6.78 -31.12 3.75
CA ARG A 9 6.56 -31.48 2.36
C ARG A 9 7.16 -30.37 1.48
N PRO A 10 7.72 -30.71 0.31
CA PRO A 10 8.06 -29.71 -0.69
C PRO A 10 6.85 -28.83 -1.01
N ILE A 11 7.09 -27.56 -1.35
CA ILE A 11 5.98 -26.62 -1.63
C ILE A 11 5.12 -27.10 -2.80
N GLU A 12 5.75 -27.81 -3.74
CA GLU A 12 5.16 -28.42 -4.93
C GLU A 12 4.04 -29.40 -4.59
N ASP A 13 4.15 -30.12 -3.47
CA ASP A 13 3.13 -31.06 -3.02
C ASP A 13 1.84 -30.34 -2.61
N TYR A 14 1.96 -29.12 -2.06
CA TYR A 14 0.80 -28.29 -1.70
C TYR A 14 0.16 -27.63 -2.93
N LEU A 15 0.92 -27.36 -3.99
CA LEU A 15 0.40 -26.70 -5.20
C LEU A 15 -0.59 -27.57 -6.00
N VAL A 16 -0.50 -28.90 -5.86
CA VAL A 16 -1.39 -29.86 -6.53
C VAL A 16 -2.44 -30.45 -5.60
N MET A 17 -2.43 -30.07 -4.33
CA MET A 17 -3.35 -30.57 -3.32
C MET A 17 -4.73 -29.93 -3.50
N PRO A 18 -5.84 -30.67 -3.33
CA PRO A 18 -7.17 -30.08 -3.35
C PRO A 18 -7.34 -29.01 -2.27
N ASP A 19 -8.01 -27.91 -2.60
CA ASP A 19 -8.21 -26.77 -1.68
C ASP A 19 -8.82 -27.17 -0.33
N GLU A 20 -9.73 -28.15 -0.31
CA GLU A 20 -10.34 -28.63 0.94
C GLU A 20 -9.36 -29.40 1.82
N GLU A 21 -8.43 -30.15 1.23
CA GLU A 21 -7.37 -30.83 1.98
C GLU A 21 -6.37 -29.80 2.55
N ILE A 22 -6.03 -28.75 1.78
CA ILE A 22 -5.21 -27.63 2.27
C ILE A 22 -5.92 -26.94 3.45
N HIS A 23 -7.23 -26.69 3.31
CA HIS A 23 -8.05 -26.08 4.35
C HIS A 23 -8.01 -26.87 5.66
N GLU A 24 -8.30 -28.17 5.60
CA GLU A 24 -8.28 -29.06 6.78
C GLU A 24 -6.91 -29.08 7.45
N ARG A 25 -5.82 -29.13 6.67
CA ARG A 25 -4.46 -29.12 7.22
C ARG A 25 -4.12 -27.81 7.93
N ILE A 26 -4.50 -26.66 7.37
CA ILE A 26 -4.31 -25.37 8.01
C ILE A 26 -5.05 -25.33 9.35
N GLU A 27 -6.31 -25.77 9.38
CA GLU A 27 -7.11 -25.74 10.60
C GLU A 27 -6.58 -26.67 11.70
N VAL A 28 -6.06 -27.86 11.35
CA VAL A 28 -5.39 -28.75 12.31
C VAL A 28 -4.19 -28.05 12.95
N VAL A 29 -3.29 -27.47 12.14
CA VAL A 29 -2.10 -26.78 12.65
C VAL A 29 -2.46 -25.55 13.48
N ARG A 30 -3.50 -24.79 13.08
CA ARG A 30 -3.99 -23.64 13.85
C ARG A 30 -4.52 -24.05 15.22
N GLN A 31 -5.26 -25.15 15.30
CA GLN A 31 -5.75 -25.67 16.58
C GLN A 31 -4.61 -26.12 17.49
N GLU A 32 -3.58 -26.76 16.94
CA GLU A 32 -2.39 -27.18 17.70
C GLU A 32 -1.56 -26.00 18.21
N LEU A 33 -1.39 -24.95 17.41
CA LEU A 33 -0.65 -23.75 17.79
C LEU A 33 -1.46 -22.82 18.72
N GLY A 34 -2.78 -22.84 18.63
CA GLY A 34 -3.68 -22.02 19.45
C GLY A 34 -3.33 -20.53 19.36
N SER A 35 -3.24 -19.86 20.52
CA SER A 35 -2.92 -18.43 20.59
C SER A 35 -1.49 -18.07 20.18
N ARG A 36 -0.60 -19.07 19.98
CA ARG A 36 0.79 -18.84 19.57
C ARG A 36 0.91 -18.45 18.10
N VAL A 37 -0.13 -18.61 17.29
CA VAL A 37 -0.15 -18.19 15.89
C VAL A 37 -1.23 -17.14 15.65
N VAL A 38 -0.91 -16.17 14.79
CA VAL A 38 -1.89 -15.26 14.20
C VAL A 38 -1.65 -15.18 12.70
N ILE A 39 -2.73 -15.32 11.92
CA ILE A 39 -2.72 -15.20 10.46
C ILE A 39 -3.31 -13.84 10.09
N LEU A 40 -2.53 -13.05 9.37
CA LEU A 40 -2.91 -11.71 8.90
C LEU A 40 -3.25 -11.79 7.42
N GLY A 41 -4.44 -11.30 7.02
CA GLY A 41 -4.87 -11.27 5.63
C GLY A 41 -5.09 -9.86 5.12
N HIS A 42 -4.32 -9.44 4.11
CA HIS A 42 -4.54 -8.13 3.48
C HIS A 42 -5.83 -8.11 2.64
N HIS A 43 -6.50 -6.94 2.58
CA HIS A 43 -7.47 -6.48 1.57
C HIS A 43 -7.57 -7.32 0.27
N TYR A 44 -6.43 -7.45 -0.39
CA TYR A 44 -6.34 -7.96 -1.77
C TYR A 44 -6.07 -9.46 -1.88
N GLN A 45 -5.95 -10.17 -0.75
CA GLN A 45 -5.79 -11.62 -0.78
C GLN A 45 -7.02 -12.31 -1.38
N ARG A 46 -6.79 -13.50 -1.92
CA ARG A 46 -7.86 -14.38 -2.41
C ARG A 46 -8.73 -14.87 -1.25
N ASP A 47 -9.98 -15.21 -1.53
CA ASP A 47 -10.96 -15.62 -0.51
C ASP A 47 -10.59 -16.96 0.17
N ASP A 48 -9.95 -17.86 -0.57
CA ASP A 48 -9.38 -19.12 -0.07
C ASP A 48 -8.27 -18.89 0.97
N VAL A 49 -7.58 -17.75 0.94
CA VAL A 49 -6.60 -17.32 1.94
C VAL A 49 -7.27 -16.54 3.07
N ILE A 50 -8.16 -15.58 2.73
CA ILE A 50 -8.83 -14.72 3.71
C ILE A 50 -9.68 -15.52 4.70
N ARG A 51 -10.28 -16.65 4.30
CA ARG A 51 -11.04 -17.52 5.22
C ARG A 51 -10.21 -18.00 6.42
N HIS A 52 -8.88 -18.01 6.31
CA HIS A 52 -7.95 -18.41 7.36
C HIS A 52 -7.39 -17.23 8.17
N ALA A 53 -7.64 -15.98 7.77
CA ALA A 53 -7.10 -14.82 8.46
C ALA A 53 -7.82 -14.60 9.82
N ASP A 54 -7.04 -14.47 10.90
CA ASP A 54 -7.54 -14.03 12.21
C ASP A 54 -7.82 -12.52 12.22
N LEU A 55 -7.05 -11.77 11.44
CA LEU A 55 -7.14 -10.32 11.33
C LEU A 55 -7.07 -9.92 9.86
N THR A 56 -7.91 -8.98 9.46
CA THR A 56 -7.91 -8.40 8.12
C THR A 56 -7.80 -6.88 8.20
N GLY A 57 -7.11 -6.26 7.24
CA GLY A 57 -6.84 -4.83 7.29
C GLY A 57 -5.96 -4.31 6.15
N ASP A 58 -5.73 -3.00 6.21
CA ASP A 58 -4.72 -2.30 5.40
C ASP A 58 -3.29 -2.56 5.92
N SER A 59 -2.28 -2.33 5.07
CA SER A 59 -0.86 -2.62 5.33
C SER A 59 -0.38 -2.27 6.75
N TYR A 60 -0.46 -0.99 7.15
CA TYR A 60 0.04 -0.52 8.45
C TYR A 60 -0.81 -1.00 9.61
N GLN A 61 -2.13 -1.01 9.45
CA GLN A 61 -3.05 -1.45 10.50
C GLN A 61 -2.81 -2.91 10.86
N LEU A 62 -2.55 -3.78 9.86
CA LEU A 62 -2.18 -5.17 10.10
C LEU A 62 -0.91 -5.28 10.95
N SER A 63 0.15 -4.56 10.60
CA SER A 63 1.40 -4.57 11.39
C SER A 63 1.18 -4.09 12.84
N VAL A 64 0.35 -3.05 13.04
CA VAL A 64 -0.02 -2.57 14.39
C VAL A 64 -0.81 -3.63 15.15
N MET A 65 -1.85 -4.21 14.55
CA MET A 65 -2.66 -5.25 15.21
C MET A 65 -1.81 -6.47 15.57
N ALA A 66 -0.87 -6.86 14.71
CA ALA A 66 0.07 -7.96 14.96
C ALA A 66 0.96 -7.71 16.18
N SER A 67 1.50 -6.48 16.31
CA SER A 67 2.34 -6.07 17.46
C SER A 67 1.59 -6.13 18.81
N GLN A 68 0.26 -6.05 18.77
CA GLN A 68 -0.60 -6.10 19.96
C GLN A 68 -0.92 -7.54 20.39
N ARG A 69 -0.63 -8.55 19.57
CA ARG A 69 -0.85 -9.97 19.88
C ARG A 69 0.29 -10.55 20.71
N LYS A 70 0.36 -10.14 21.97
CA LYS A 70 1.45 -10.49 22.90
C LYS A 70 1.70 -12.00 23.04
N ASP A 71 0.65 -12.80 22.97
CA ASP A 71 0.73 -14.26 23.12
C ASP A 71 1.13 -15.00 21.84
N ALA A 72 1.09 -14.32 20.68
CA ALA A 72 1.51 -14.91 19.42
C ALA A 72 3.04 -14.96 19.36
N GLU A 73 3.60 -16.13 19.05
CA GLU A 73 5.00 -16.32 18.69
C GLU A 73 5.19 -16.29 17.17
N TYR A 74 4.17 -16.66 16.39
CA TYR A 74 4.22 -16.76 14.95
C TYR A 74 3.19 -15.84 14.31
N ILE A 75 3.65 -14.94 13.45
CA ILE A 75 2.81 -14.06 12.65
C ILE A 75 2.92 -14.51 11.20
N VAL A 76 1.89 -15.17 10.67
CA VAL A 76 1.84 -15.54 9.25
C VAL A 76 1.22 -14.37 8.48
N PHE A 77 2.03 -13.69 7.69
CA PHE A 77 1.60 -12.50 6.94
C PHE A 77 1.19 -12.87 5.52
N CYS A 78 -0.11 -13.06 5.29
CA CYS A 78 -0.67 -13.26 3.95
C CYS A 78 -0.81 -11.90 3.25
N GLY A 79 0.31 -11.42 2.71
CA GLY A 79 0.46 -10.13 2.05
C GLY A 79 1.68 -10.14 1.13
N VAL A 80 2.42 -9.03 1.12
CA VAL A 80 3.65 -8.86 0.32
C VAL A 80 4.83 -8.50 1.22
N HIS A 81 6.05 -8.64 0.68
CA HIS A 81 7.32 -8.52 1.41
C HIS A 81 7.42 -7.32 2.34
N PHE A 82 7.21 -6.10 1.84
CA PHE A 82 7.34 -4.89 2.67
C PHE A 82 6.34 -4.83 3.84
N MET A 83 5.18 -5.50 3.72
CA MET A 83 4.18 -5.54 4.80
C MET A 83 4.67 -6.47 5.92
N ALA A 84 5.25 -7.62 5.54
CA ALA A 84 5.87 -8.55 6.48
C ALA A 84 7.08 -7.89 7.18
N GLU A 85 7.96 -7.20 6.45
CA GLU A 85 9.04 -6.40 7.05
C GLU A 85 8.53 -5.40 8.08
N SER A 86 7.40 -4.75 7.78
CA SER A 86 6.83 -3.75 8.69
C SER A 86 6.20 -4.38 9.95
N ALA A 87 5.63 -5.58 9.82
CA ALA A 87 5.19 -6.34 10.98
C ALA A 87 6.37 -6.81 11.84
N ASP A 88 7.51 -7.14 11.22
CA ASP A 88 8.73 -7.53 11.93
C ASP A 88 9.33 -6.34 12.69
N ILE A 89 9.40 -5.17 12.03
CA ILE A 89 9.86 -3.90 12.65
C ILE A 89 9.02 -3.51 13.87
N LEU A 90 7.69 -3.67 13.81
CA LEU A 90 6.77 -3.32 14.90
C LEU A 90 6.57 -4.46 15.92
N GLY A 91 7.01 -5.67 15.58
CA GLY A 91 6.80 -6.87 16.37
C GLY A 91 7.57 -6.84 17.69
N GLN A 92 7.14 -7.70 18.62
CA GLN A 92 7.88 -7.98 19.84
C GLN A 92 9.10 -8.85 19.54
N PRO A 93 10.19 -8.77 20.33
CA PRO A 93 11.41 -9.54 20.06
C PRO A 93 11.24 -11.06 19.97
N HIS A 94 10.20 -11.63 20.58
CA HIS A 94 9.89 -13.07 20.53
C HIS A 94 9.01 -13.46 19.34
N GLN A 95 8.39 -12.49 18.66
CA GLN A 95 7.52 -12.73 17.52
C GLN A 95 8.34 -13.01 16.26
N LYS A 96 7.96 -14.06 15.54
CA LYS A 96 8.55 -14.45 14.26
C LYS A 96 7.55 -14.16 13.15
N VAL A 97 7.91 -13.25 12.26
CA VAL A 97 7.10 -12.96 11.06
C VAL A 97 7.47 -13.93 9.95
N ILE A 98 6.45 -14.58 9.38
CA ILE A 98 6.56 -15.56 8.31
C ILE A 98 5.80 -15.00 7.11
N LEU A 99 6.52 -14.75 6.02
CA LEU A 99 5.91 -14.52 4.71
C LEU A 99 5.89 -15.86 3.96
N PRO A 100 4.69 -16.41 3.63
CA PRO A 100 4.60 -17.74 3.01
C PRO A 100 5.35 -17.88 1.69
N ASP A 101 5.46 -16.79 0.93
CA ASP A 101 6.18 -16.75 -0.35
C ASP A 101 7.03 -15.48 -0.41
N LEU A 102 8.36 -15.63 -0.39
CA LEU A 102 9.29 -14.51 -0.52
C LEU A 102 9.22 -13.83 -1.91
N GLY A 103 8.67 -14.51 -2.92
CA GLY A 103 8.36 -13.95 -4.23
C GLY A 103 7.14 -13.04 -4.25
N ALA A 104 6.37 -12.96 -3.15
CA ALA A 104 5.23 -12.04 -3.01
C ALA A 104 5.71 -10.59 -2.88
N GLY A 105 6.05 -9.99 -4.01
CA GLY A 105 6.55 -8.62 -4.13
C GLY A 105 5.45 -7.59 -4.40
N CYS A 106 5.86 -6.33 -4.42
CA CYS A 106 5.04 -5.22 -4.90
C CYS A 106 5.87 -4.46 -5.92
N SER A 107 5.48 -4.57 -7.20
CA SER A 107 6.22 -3.96 -8.30
C SER A 107 6.50 -2.48 -8.07
N MET A 108 5.56 -1.77 -7.43
CA MET A 108 5.71 -0.36 -7.09
C MET A 108 6.71 -0.11 -5.95
N ALA A 109 6.77 -0.98 -4.94
CA ALA A 109 7.77 -0.87 -3.87
C ALA A 109 9.19 -1.03 -4.44
N ASP A 110 9.33 -1.87 -5.45
CA ASP A 110 10.60 -2.13 -6.14
C ASP A 110 10.97 -1.05 -7.17
N MET A 111 10.08 -0.07 -7.44
CA MET A 111 10.38 1.06 -8.34
C MET A 111 11.28 2.12 -7.72
N ALA A 112 11.54 2.05 -6.41
CA ALA A 112 12.52 2.87 -5.73
C ALA A 112 13.47 1.95 -4.94
N THR A 113 14.77 2.04 -5.17
CA THR A 113 15.77 1.40 -4.31
C THR A 113 16.40 2.42 -3.37
N ILE A 114 17.02 1.94 -2.28
CA ILE A 114 17.68 2.82 -1.33
C ILE A 114 18.84 3.59 -1.98
N GLU A 115 19.60 2.95 -2.85
CA GLU A 115 20.71 3.55 -3.57
C GLU A 115 20.23 4.71 -4.46
N GLN A 116 19.12 4.51 -5.19
CA GLN A 116 18.55 5.55 -6.03
C GLN A 116 17.99 6.73 -5.21
N VAL A 117 17.38 6.44 -4.06
CA VAL A 117 16.83 7.49 -3.18
C VAL A 117 17.95 8.29 -2.52
N GLU A 118 19.03 7.64 -2.08
CA GLU A 118 20.22 8.31 -1.55
C GLU A 118 20.91 9.18 -2.60
N ASP A 119 21.07 8.66 -3.82
CA ASP A 119 21.63 9.42 -4.95
C ASP A 119 20.78 10.65 -5.28
N ALA A 120 19.46 10.48 -5.39
CA ALA A 120 18.54 11.60 -5.60
C ALA A 120 18.64 12.67 -4.51
N TRP A 121 18.75 12.23 -3.25
CA TRP A 121 18.91 13.13 -2.11
C TRP A 121 20.22 13.91 -2.16
N GLU A 122 21.32 13.26 -2.58
CA GLU A 122 22.60 13.93 -2.75
C GLU A 122 22.58 14.94 -3.88
N GLN A 123 22.01 14.59 -5.03
CA GLN A 123 21.84 15.53 -6.13
C GLN A 123 21.05 16.79 -5.71
N LEU A 124 19.96 16.63 -4.96
CA LEU A 124 19.21 17.76 -4.38
C LEU A 124 20.06 18.58 -3.39
N ARG A 125 20.97 17.95 -2.65
CA ARG A 125 21.90 18.61 -1.73
C ARG A 125 22.92 19.46 -2.47
N GLU A 126 23.52 18.92 -3.53
CA GLU A 126 24.57 19.56 -4.31
C GLU A 126 24.07 20.85 -4.96
N ILE A 127 22.84 20.83 -5.49
CA ILE A 127 22.21 22.03 -6.03
C ILE A 127 21.62 22.92 -4.91
N GLY A 128 21.79 22.59 -3.64
CA GLY A 128 21.36 23.42 -2.51
C GLY A 128 19.85 23.47 -2.27
N VAL A 129 19.06 22.56 -2.84
CA VAL A 129 17.62 22.44 -2.52
C VAL A 129 17.44 22.05 -1.05
N LEU A 130 18.34 21.23 -0.50
CA LEU A 130 18.30 20.83 0.91
C LEU A 130 18.78 21.90 1.90
N GLN A 131 19.05 23.13 1.43
CA GLN A 131 19.19 24.29 2.32
C GLN A 131 17.82 24.75 2.87
N GLU A 132 16.75 24.43 2.15
CA GLU A 132 15.38 24.53 2.63
C GLU A 132 14.99 23.29 3.45
N LYS A 133 13.91 23.38 4.23
CA LYS A 133 13.42 22.26 5.03
C LYS A 133 12.61 21.31 4.14
N VAL A 134 13.25 20.25 3.65
CA VAL A 134 12.63 19.23 2.78
C VAL A 134 12.27 17.97 3.57
N ALA A 135 11.02 17.52 3.50
CA ALA A 135 10.58 16.26 4.13
C ALA A 135 10.65 15.08 3.14
N PRO A 136 11.46 14.04 3.38
CA PRO A 136 11.31 12.77 2.67
C PRO A 136 10.12 11.99 3.24
N ILE A 137 9.18 11.62 2.37
CA ILE A 137 7.95 10.90 2.73
C ILE A 137 7.89 9.65 1.87
N THR A 138 7.90 8.49 2.50
CA THR A 138 7.69 7.23 1.78
C THR A 138 6.30 6.69 2.04
N TYR A 139 5.67 6.15 1.01
CA TYR A 139 4.50 5.31 1.17
C TYR A 139 4.90 3.96 1.79
N MET A 140 4.00 3.35 2.55
CA MET A 140 4.18 2.07 3.23
C MET A 140 4.71 0.98 2.29
N ASN A 141 4.30 1.05 1.02
CA ASN A 141 4.75 0.23 -0.10
C ASN A 141 6.17 0.61 -0.53
N SER A 142 7.14 0.40 0.36
CA SER A 142 8.57 0.65 0.18
C SER A 142 9.38 -0.29 1.07
N SER A 143 10.66 -0.52 0.77
CA SER A 143 11.51 -1.38 1.60
C SER A 143 11.76 -0.79 3.01
N ALA A 144 12.13 -1.64 3.96
CA ALA A 144 12.59 -1.21 5.29
C ALA A 144 13.74 -0.17 5.21
N ALA A 145 14.66 -0.32 4.25
CA ALA A 145 15.77 0.60 4.05
C ALA A 145 15.29 2.02 3.68
N ILE A 146 14.28 2.14 2.82
CA ILE A 146 13.68 3.41 2.44
C ILE A 146 12.92 4.05 3.62
N LYS A 147 12.24 3.23 4.44
CA LYS A 147 11.61 3.72 5.68
C LYS A 147 12.66 4.28 6.64
N ALA A 148 13.79 3.59 6.81
CA ALA A 148 14.91 4.06 7.62
C ALA A 148 15.54 5.35 7.08
N PHE A 149 15.66 5.48 5.74
CA PHE A 149 16.08 6.72 5.09
C PHE A 149 15.18 7.89 5.44
N CYS A 150 13.85 7.70 5.41
CA CYS A 150 12.93 8.77 5.80
C CYS A 150 13.12 9.13 7.27
N GLY A 151 13.15 8.13 8.16
CA GLY A 151 13.29 8.37 9.60
C GLY A 151 14.56 9.15 9.96
N ARG A 152 15.72 8.80 9.40
CA ARG A 152 16.99 9.49 9.70
C ARG A 152 17.11 10.90 9.11
N ASN A 153 16.31 11.22 8.09
CA ASN A 153 16.28 12.54 7.44
C ASN A 153 15.08 13.39 7.90
N GLY A 154 14.48 13.09 9.07
CA GLY A 154 13.36 13.86 9.62
C GLY A 154 12.06 13.75 8.82
N GLY A 155 11.94 12.66 8.05
CA GLY A 155 10.80 12.30 7.24
C GLY A 155 9.80 11.37 7.94
N VAL A 156 8.94 10.71 7.16
CA VAL A 156 7.88 9.84 7.69
C VAL A 156 7.42 8.78 6.69
N VAL A 157 6.81 7.71 7.22
CA VAL A 157 6.10 6.69 6.44
C VAL A 157 4.60 7.00 6.44
N CYS A 158 3.97 7.02 5.27
CA CYS A 158 2.54 7.25 5.10
C CYS A 158 1.82 6.01 4.54
N THR A 159 0.49 6.03 4.58
CA THR A 159 -0.43 5.11 3.91
C THR A 159 -1.43 5.91 3.08
N SER A 160 -2.21 5.26 2.21
CA SER A 160 -3.33 5.92 1.54
C SER A 160 -4.41 6.43 2.51
N SER A 161 -4.48 5.89 3.73
CA SER A 161 -5.41 6.34 4.78
C SER A 161 -4.92 7.54 5.58
N ASN A 162 -3.60 7.79 5.68
CA ASN A 162 -3.05 8.91 6.46
C ASN A 162 -2.31 9.97 5.62
N ALA A 163 -2.20 9.82 4.31
CA ALA A 163 -1.53 10.79 3.43
C ALA A 163 -2.13 12.21 3.56
N VAL A 164 -3.46 12.33 3.60
CA VAL A 164 -4.15 13.62 3.74
C VAL A 164 -3.84 14.31 5.09
N PRO A 165 -4.07 13.68 6.26
CA PRO A 165 -3.73 14.32 7.53
C PRO A 165 -2.22 14.59 7.67
N LEU A 166 -1.36 13.77 7.07
CA LEU A 166 0.08 13.99 7.04
C LEU A 166 0.44 15.26 6.25
N PHE A 167 -0.12 15.45 5.05
CA PHE A 167 0.13 16.66 4.25
C PHE A 167 -0.36 17.93 4.96
N ASP A 168 -1.48 17.87 5.68
CA ASP A 168 -1.98 19.01 6.46
C ASP A 168 -1.00 19.50 7.53
N VAL A 169 -0.22 18.58 8.12
CA VAL A 169 0.82 18.93 9.10
C VAL A 169 2.11 19.33 8.39
N TYR A 170 2.59 18.51 7.46
CA TYR A 170 3.91 18.67 6.85
C TYR A 170 4.02 19.93 6.00
N LEU A 171 2.95 20.35 5.31
CA LEU A 171 2.96 21.59 4.54
C LEU A 171 3.06 22.86 5.40
N LYS A 172 2.79 22.78 6.71
CA LYS A 172 2.98 23.89 7.65
C LYS A 172 4.40 23.96 8.20
N GLU A 173 5.10 22.83 8.19
CA GLU A 173 6.39 22.68 8.85
C GLU A 173 7.57 22.60 7.88
N TYR A 174 7.34 22.19 6.63
CA TYR A 174 8.38 21.95 5.62
C TYR A 174 8.13 22.82 4.39
N ASP A 175 9.21 23.29 3.79
CA ASP A 175 9.15 24.14 2.59
C ASP A 175 8.79 23.32 1.33
N LYS A 176 9.23 22.06 1.31
CA LYS A 176 9.08 21.09 0.22
C LYS A 176 8.92 19.67 0.76
N MET A 177 8.35 18.78 -0.06
CA MET A 177 8.23 17.36 0.25
C MET A 177 8.79 16.51 -0.90
N PHE A 178 9.50 15.44 -0.57
CA PHE A 178 9.96 14.42 -1.51
C PHE A 178 9.20 13.12 -1.27
N PHE A 179 8.29 12.77 -2.18
CA PHE A 179 7.32 11.70 -2.00
C PHE A 179 7.62 10.51 -2.92
N PHE A 180 7.73 9.32 -2.35
CA PHE A 180 8.05 8.07 -3.07
C PHE A 180 7.31 6.85 -2.50
N PRO A 181 7.22 5.73 -3.25
CA PRO A 181 7.49 5.63 -4.68
C PRO A 181 6.30 6.05 -5.56
N ASP A 182 5.08 6.15 -5.02
CA ASP A 182 3.87 6.35 -5.82
C ASP A 182 3.64 7.84 -6.16
N GLN A 183 3.81 8.19 -7.44
CA GLN A 183 3.57 9.55 -7.92
C GLN A 183 2.11 9.99 -7.81
N HIS A 184 1.15 9.07 -7.95
CA HIS A 184 -0.27 9.38 -8.03
C HIS A 184 -0.83 9.69 -6.65
N LEU A 185 -0.50 8.90 -5.63
CA LEU A 185 -0.85 9.18 -4.25
C LEU A 185 -0.29 10.55 -3.83
N GLY A 186 0.99 10.81 -4.10
CA GLY A 186 1.61 12.11 -3.81
C GLY A 186 0.95 13.26 -4.57
N ARG A 187 0.74 13.11 -5.89
CA ARG A 187 0.13 14.14 -6.76
C ARG A 187 -1.31 14.45 -6.38
N ASN A 188 -2.13 13.43 -6.20
CA ASN A 188 -3.54 13.56 -5.85
C ASN A 188 -3.69 14.20 -4.47
N THR A 189 -2.85 13.81 -3.51
CA THR A 189 -2.84 14.42 -2.17
C THR A 189 -2.38 15.88 -2.26
N GLY A 190 -1.27 16.17 -2.93
CA GLY A 190 -0.78 17.54 -3.10
C GLY A 190 -1.79 18.47 -3.79
N ALA A 191 -2.46 18.00 -4.84
CA ALA A 191 -3.49 18.76 -5.55
C ALA A 191 -4.68 19.10 -4.64
N LYS A 192 -5.06 18.19 -3.74
CA LYS A 192 -6.12 18.44 -2.74
C LYS A 192 -5.77 19.56 -1.77
N PHE A 193 -4.48 19.79 -1.52
CA PHE A 193 -3.97 20.91 -0.72
C PHE A 193 -3.68 22.17 -1.55
N GLY A 194 -4.10 22.21 -2.82
CA GLY A 194 -3.96 23.38 -3.68
C GLY A 194 -2.55 23.63 -4.20
N ILE A 195 -1.64 22.65 -4.09
CA ILE A 195 -0.33 22.75 -4.74
C ILE A 195 -0.55 22.74 -6.26
N PRO A 196 -0.07 23.75 -7.01
CA PRO A 196 -0.18 23.75 -8.46
C PRO A 196 0.62 22.61 -9.12
N LEU A 197 0.15 22.07 -10.24
CA LEU A 197 0.80 20.93 -10.92
C LEU A 197 2.20 21.28 -11.43
N ASP A 198 2.43 22.52 -11.86
CA ASP A 198 3.73 23.04 -12.27
C ASP A 198 4.72 23.19 -11.10
N LYS A 199 4.23 23.04 -9.85
CA LYS A 199 5.04 22.96 -8.64
C LYS A 199 5.20 21.51 -8.13
N MET A 200 4.74 20.53 -8.89
CA MET A 200 4.92 19.09 -8.64
C MET A 200 5.80 18.48 -9.72
N VAL A 201 7.09 18.31 -9.43
CA VAL A 201 8.06 17.75 -10.38
C VAL A 201 8.10 16.23 -10.28
N LEU A 202 8.29 15.56 -11.42
CA LEU A 202 8.46 14.11 -11.46
C LEU A 202 9.95 13.78 -11.45
N TRP A 203 10.38 12.97 -10.50
CA TRP A 203 11.75 12.50 -10.36
C TRP A 203 11.92 11.13 -11.02
N ASN A 204 12.65 11.10 -12.12
CA ASN A 204 13.06 9.87 -12.78
C ASN A 204 14.46 9.43 -12.29
N PRO A 205 14.60 8.34 -11.52
CA PRO A 205 15.89 7.96 -10.93
C PRO A 205 16.96 7.53 -11.93
N PHE A 206 16.62 7.43 -13.22
CA PHE A 206 17.55 7.08 -14.29
C PHE A 206 18.09 8.29 -15.05
N GLU A 207 17.73 9.51 -14.63
CA GLU A 207 18.13 10.77 -15.24
C GLU A 207 18.80 11.68 -14.20
N GLU A 208 19.79 12.45 -14.64
CA GLU A 208 20.39 13.51 -13.82
C GLU A 208 19.32 14.52 -13.40
N LEU A 209 19.35 14.93 -12.13
CA LEU A 209 18.36 15.80 -11.49
C LEU A 209 16.91 15.30 -11.66
N GLY A 210 16.74 13.98 -11.79
CA GLY A 210 15.45 13.36 -12.02
C GLY A 210 14.81 13.71 -13.36
N GLY A 211 15.57 14.23 -14.32
CA GLY A 211 15.09 14.76 -15.60
C GLY A 211 14.59 16.21 -15.53
N ASN A 212 14.88 16.94 -14.45
CA ASN A 212 14.43 18.31 -14.22
C ASN A 212 15.60 19.29 -14.27
N THR A 213 15.30 20.56 -14.54
CA THR A 213 16.27 21.65 -14.39
C THR A 213 16.42 22.05 -12.92
N GLU A 214 17.58 22.60 -12.55
CA GLU A 214 17.78 23.19 -11.21
C GLU A 214 16.69 24.21 -10.84
N LYS A 215 16.26 25.03 -11.82
CA LYS A 215 15.22 26.03 -11.61
C LYS A 215 13.89 25.38 -11.21
N GLU A 216 13.48 24.33 -11.93
CA GLU A 216 12.25 23.59 -11.60
C GLU A 216 12.34 22.99 -10.20
N LEU A 217 13.47 22.39 -9.83
CA LEU A 217 13.66 21.80 -8.50
C LEU A 217 13.64 22.84 -7.37
N ARG A 218 14.26 24.01 -7.59
CA ARG A 218 14.23 25.13 -6.64
C ARG A 218 12.83 25.75 -6.51
N GLU A 219 12.04 25.74 -7.56
CA GLU A 219 10.67 26.28 -7.52
C GLU A 219 9.61 25.25 -7.08
N ALA A 220 9.91 23.95 -7.16
CA ALA A 220 8.99 22.88 -6.81
C ALA A 220 8.59 22.91 -5.33
N LYS A 221 7.36 22.48 -5.05
CA LYS A 221 6.86 22.22 -3.69
C LYS A 221 6.79 20.73 -3.37
N LEU A 222 6.67 19.90 -4.40
CA LEU A 222 6.54 18.46 -4.25
C LEU A 222 7.39 17.76 -5.32
N PHE A 223 8.35 16.95 -4.88
CA PHE A 223 9.08 16.03 -5.73
C PHE A 223 8.36 14.67 -5.68
N LEU A 224 7.96 14.15 -6.83
CA LEU A 224 7.21 12.90 -6.95
C LEU A 224 8.09 11.87 -7.61
N TRP A 225 8.36 10.74 -6.96
CA TRP A 225 9.08 9.65 -7.60
C TRP A 225 8.30 9.06 -8.77
N ARG A 226 8.97 8.70 -9.87
CA ARG A 226 8.35 8.09 -11.06
C ARG A 226 7.91 6.63 -10.85
N GLY A 227 7.39 6.27 -9.69
CA GLY A 227 6.72 5.00 -9.43
C GLY A 227 5.21 5.12 -9.53
N HIS A 228 4.54 3.98 -9.69
CA HIS A 228 3.08 3.88 -9.72
C HIS A 228 2.63 2.42 -9.53
N CYS A 229 1.42 2.23 -9.01
CA CYS A 229 0.82 0.91 -8.94
C CYS A 229 0.33 0.42 -10.31
N SER A 230 0.80 -0.75 -10.75
CA SER A 230 0.40 -1.34 -12.03
C SER A 230 -1.07 -1.78 -12.06
N VAL A 231 -1.69 -2.04 -10.90
CA VAL A 231 -3.12 -2.35 -10.79
C VAL A 231 -3.94 -1.09 -11.04
N HIS A 232 -3.68 -0.02 -10.28
CA HIS A 232 -4.45 1.22 -10.39
C HIS A 232 -4.13 2.02 -11.66
N GLY A 233 -2.93 1.83 -12.24
CA GLY A 233 -2.56 2.39 -13.54
C GLY A 233 -3.40 1.88 -14.72
N ARG A 234 -4.18 0.80 -14.54
CA ARG A 234 -5.11 0.26 -15.56
C ARG A 234 -6.37 1.09 -15.71
N PHE A 235 -6.79 1.83 -14.67
CA PHE A 235 -7.96 2.67 -14.75
C PHE A 235 -7.67 3.91 -15.60
N LYS A 236 -8.65 4.31 -16.41
CA LYS A 236 -8.54 5.39 -17.41
C LYS A 236 -9.83 6.21 -17.38
N PRO A 237 -9.78 7.50 -17.76
CA PRO A 237 -10.97 8.34 -17.73
C PRO A 237 -12.19 7.74 -18.46
N TRP A 238 -11.94 7.12 -19.63
CA TRP A 238 -12.99 6.50 -20.42
C TRP A 238 -13.68 5.30 -19.73
N HIS A 239 -13.05 4.63 -18.77
CA HIS A 239 -13.71 3.60 -17.96
C HIS A 239 -14.81 4.20 -17.08
N VAL A 240 -14.57 5.38 -16.52
CA VAL A 240 -15.55 6.14 -15.71
C VAL A 240 -16.70 6.62 -16.59
N ASP A 241 -16.37 7.18 -17.76
CA ASP A 241 -17.39 7.63 -18.72
C ASP A 241 -18.26 6.47 -19.20
N LYS A 242 -17.65 5.31 -19.47
CA LYS A 242 -18.35 4.11 -19.91
C LYS A 242 -19.30 3.61 -18.83
N ILE A 243 -18.84 3.43 -17.59
CA ILE A 243 -19.70 2.86 -16.54
C ILE A 243 -20.88 3.76 -16.19
N ARG A 244 -20.71 5.09 -16.27
CA ARG A 244 -21.80 6.06 -16.07
C ARG A 244 -22.86 6.00 -17.19
N LYS A 245 -22.44 5.70 -18.42
CA LYS A 245 -23.37 5.47 -19.55
C LYS A 245 -24.10 4.14 -19.40
N ASP A 246 -23.37 3.09 -19.04
CA ASP A 246 -23.91 1.73 -18.93
C ASP A 246 -24.85 1.59 -17.71
N ILE A 247 -24.57 2.32 -16.62
CA ILE A 247 -25.33 2.26 -15.38
C ILE A 247 -25.70 3.69 -14.92
N PRO A 248 -26.86 4.23 -15.36
CA PRO A 248 -27.34 5.52 -14.88
C PRO A 248 -27.51 5.55 -13.36
N GLY A 249 -26.99 6.62 -12.75
CA GLY A 249 -27.02 6.86 -11.30
C GLY A 249 -25.93 6.13 -10.51
N VAL A 250 -24.96 5.48 -11.17
CA VAL A 250 -23.82 4.85 -10.48
C VAL A 250 -22.92 5.89 -9.82
N GLN A 251 -22.47 5.59 -8.60
CA GLN A 251 -21.42 6.31 -7.89
C GLN A 251 -20.07 5.65 -8.17
N VAL A 252 -19.06 6.43 -8.49
CA VAL A 252 -17.72 5.96 -8.84
C VAL A 252 -16.75 6.25 -7.71
N LEU A 253 -16.16 5.21 -7.13
CA LEU A 253 -15.25 5.30 -5.99
C LEU A 253 -13.93 4.59 -6.35
N VAL A 254 -12.81 5.33 -6.32
CA VAL A 254 -11.50 4.83 -6.74
C VAL A 254 -10.44 4.92 -5.64
N HIS A 255 -9.38 4.12 -5.74
CA HIS A 255 -8.23 4.27 -4.87
C HIS A 255 -7.36 5.49 -5.29
N PRO A 256 -6.72 6.24 -4.36
CA PRO A 256 -5.90 7.41 -4.68
C PRO A 256 -4.58 7.10 -5.42
N GLU A 257 -4.23 5.83 -5.60
CA GLU A 257 -3.13 5.38 -6.49
C GLU A 257 -3.54 5.47 -7.98
N CYS A 258 -4.80 5.71 -8.30
CA CYS A 258 -5.25 5.95 -9.66
C CYS A 258 -4.69 7.27 -10.20
N MET A 259 -4.53 7.35 -11.53
CA MET A 259 -4.13 8.58 -12.22
C MET A 259 -5.08 9.74 -11.87
N ARG A 260 -4.55 10.97 -11.84
CA ARG A 260 -5.29 12.15 -11.39
C ARG A 260 -6.57 12.37 -12.20
N GLU A 261 -6.49 12.16 -13.50
CA GLU A 261 -7.61 12.30 -14.42
C GLU A 261 -8.75 11.33 -14.11
N VAL A 262 -8.46 10.17 -13.51
CA VAL A 262 -9.47 9.22 -13.03
C VAL A 262 -10.03 9.68 -11.69
N VAL A 263 -9.17 10.13 -10.77
CA VAL A 263 -9.58 10.60 -9.44
C VAL A 263 -10.48 11.83 -9.55
N GLU A 264 -10.16 12.78 -10.42
CA GLU A 264 -10.91 14.04 -10.58
C GLU A 264 -12.33 13.86 -11.09
N ILE A 265 -12.57 12.85 -11.93
CA ILE A 265 -13.90 12.59 -12.50
C ILE A 265 -14.71 11.57 -11.69
N SER A 266 -14.09 10.95 -10.69
CA SER A 266 -14.73 10.00 -9.77
C SER A 266 -15.50 10.75 -8.68
N ASP A 267 -16.57 10.16 -8.17
CA ASP A 267 -17.40 10.79 -7.13
C ASP A 267 -16.68 10.80 -5.78
N LEU A 268 -15.94 9.75 -5.47
CA LEU A 268 -15.17 9.59 -4.24
C LEU A 268 -13.81 8.95 -4.52
N ASN A 269 -12.85 9.18 -3.61
CA ASN A 269 -11.61 8.42 -3.57
C ASN A 269 -11.11 8.21 -2.13
N GLY A 270 -10.46 7.09 -1.87
CA GLY A 270 -9.87 6.81 -0.56
C GLY A 270 -9.18 5.45 -0.47
N SER A 271 -8.58 5.18 0.69
CA SER A 271 -7.93 3.89 0.98
C SER A 271 -8.90 2.72 0.86
N THR A 272 -8.37 1.51 0.84
CA THR A 272 -9.18 0.28 0.88
C THR A 272 -10.17 0.25 2.04
N SER A 273 -9.75 0.60 3.26
CA SER A 273 -10.69 0.73 4.40
C SER A 273 -11.80 1.77 4.14
N TYR A 274 -11.48 2.91 3.52
CA TYR A 274 -12.48 3.91 3.15
C TYR A 274 -13.48 3.36 2.12
N ILE A 275 -13.00 2.60 1.13
CA ILE A 275 -13.84 1.94 0.13
C ILE A 275 -14.81 0.96 0.81
N ILE A 276 -14.29 0.06 1.65
CA ILE A 276 -15.09 -0.94 2.38
C ILE A 276 -16.15 -0.24 3.24
N ASN A 277 -15.75 0.76 4.02
CA ASN A 277 -16.66 1.49 4.89
C ASN A 277 -17.73 2.24 4.10
N THR A 278 -17.37 2.84 2.97
CA THR A 278 -18.31 3.58 2.12
C THR A 278 -19.37 2.64 1.54
N VAL A 279 -18.95 1.50 0.97
CA VAL A 279 -19.89 0.52 0.38
C VAL A 279 -20.77 -0.11 1.46
N THR A 280 -20.19 -0.48 2.61
CA THR A 280 -20.92 -1.11 3.73
C THR A 280 -22.02 -0.21 4.29
N ASN A 281 -21.78 1.10 4.32
CA ASN A 281 -22.73 2.08 4.85
C ASN A 281 -23.59 2.73 3.75
N ALA A 282 -23.47 2.29 2.50
CA ALA A 282 -24.21 2.87 1.41
C ALA A 282 -25.72 2.54 1.51
N PRO A 283 -26.62 3.44 1.09
CA PRO A 283 -28.05 3.16 1.09
C PRO A 283 -28.40 1.93 0.26
N SER A 284 -29.37 1.14 0.72
CA SER A 284 -29.90 0.01 -0.05
C SER A 284 -30.41 0.48 -1.42
N GLY A 285 -30.08 -0.27 -2.47
CA GLY A 285 -30.41 0.07 -3.86
C GLY A 285 -29.48 1.10 -4.52
N SER A 286 -28.47 1.61 -3.81
CA SER A 286 -27.40 2.41 -4.43
C SER A 286 -26.54 1.54 -5.35
N LYS A 287 -25.93 2.17 -6.36
CA LYS A 287 -25.11 1.50 -7.38
C LYS A 287 -23.69 2.04 -7.32
N TRP A 288 -22.71 1.16 -7.27
CA TRP A 288 -21.31 1.53 -7.10
C TRP A 288 -20.41 0.90 -8.15
N ALA A 289 -19.50 1.71 -8.69
CA ALA A 289 -18.37 1.26 -9.51
C ALA A 289 -17.09 1.51 -8.72
N ILE A 290 -16.38 0.43 -8.39
CA ILE A 290 -15.19 0.49 -7.53
C ILE A 290 -13.92 0.30 -8.36
N GLY A 291 -13.04 1.31 -8.37
CA GLY A 291 -11.75 1.28 -9.06
C GLY A 291 -10.60 0.95 -8.11
N THR A 292 -10.42 -0.35 -7.82
CA THR A 292 -9.28 -0.88 -7.04
C THR A 292 -9.00 -2.34 -7.43
N GLU A 293 -8.21 -3.06 -6.64
CA GLU A 293 -7.89 -4.48 -6.86
C GLU A 293 -9.14 -5.38 -6.88
N LEU A 294 -9.15 -6.36 -7.80
CA LEU A 294 -10.31 -7.14 -8.20
C LEU A 294 -10.87 -8.04 -7.07
N ASN A 295 -10.02 -8.70 -6.29
CA ASN A 295 -10.48 -9.62 -5.24
C ASN A 295 -11.31 -8.87 -4.20
N LEU A 296 -10.91 -7.65 -3.84
CA LEU A 296 -11.71 -6.80 -2.96
C LEU A 296 -13.08 -6.47 -3.57
N VAL A 297 -13.12 -6.10 -4.85
CA VAL A 297 -14.37 -5.74 -5.53
C VAL A 297 -15.33 -6.92 -5.60
N LEU A 298 -14.83 -8.10 -5.97
CA LEU A 298 -15.63 -9.33 -6.02
C LEU A 298 -16.16 -9.72 -4.63
N ARG A 299 -15.34 -9.53 -3.59
CA ARG A 299 -15.76 -9.79 -2.21
C ARG A 299 -16.87 -8.84 -1.76
N LEU A 300 -16.74 -7.54 -2.05
CA LEU A 300 -17.79 -6.57 -1.75
C LEU A 300 -19.09 -6.90 -2.50
N GLN A 301 -19.00 -7.28 -3.77
CA GLN A 301 -20.18 -7.70 -4.55
C GLN A 301 -20.88 -8.93 -3.95
N LYS A 302 -20.11 -9.90 -3.44
CA LYS A 302 -20.68 -11.09 -2.79
C LYS A 302 -21.33 -10.75 -1.44
N GLN A 303 -20.78 -9.79 -0.70
CA GLN A 303 -21.32 -9.33 0.58
C GLN A 303 -22.56 -8.43 0.41
N PHE A 304 -22.62 -7.67 -0.68
CA PHE A 304 -23.69 -6.71 -0.99
C PHE A 304 -24.18 -6.95 -2.44
N PRO A 305 -25.01 -7.97 -2.69
CA PRO A 305 -25.44 -8.36 -4.03
C PRO A 305 -26.43 -7.38 -4.68
#